data_AF-A0A2A4TBW9-F1
#
_entry.id   AF-A0A2A4TBW9-F1
#
_cell.length_a   1.000
_cell.length_b   1.000
_cell.length_c   1.000
_cell.angle_alpha   90.00
_cell.angle_beta   90.00
_cell.angle_gamma   90.00
#
_symmetry.space_group_name_H-M   'P 1'
#
loop_
_entity.id
_entity.type
_entity.pdbx_description
1 polymer ?
#
loop_
_entity_poly.entity_id
_entity_poly.type
_entity_poly.pdbx_seq_one_letter_code
_entity_poly.pdbx_strand_id
1 'polypeptide(L)' 'MQVIIGDNKGQGVRIGCRCFWDSDTDDSTWVSYNNENIYLVPIHILCGRLIPF' A
#
# COMPACT_ATOMS: atom_id res chain seq x y z
N MET A 1 4.58 -7.21 -0.37
CA MET A 1 4.93 -5.77 -0.38
C MET A 1 4.48 -5.19 -1.71
N GLN A 2 3.70 -4.11 -1.69
CA GLN A 2 3.24 -3.40 -2.89
C GLN A 2 3.75 -1.96 -2.85
N VAL A 3 4.17 -1.41 -3.98
CA VAL A 3 4.63 -0.02 -4.08
C VAL A 3 3.89 0.66 -5.22
N ILE A 4 3.31 1.82 -4.93
CA ILE A 4 2.65 2.66 -5.93
C ILE A 4 3.51 3.89 -6.14
N ILE A 5 3.83 4.18 -7.40
CA ILE A 5 4.66 5.30 -7.82
C ILE A 5 3.97 6.01 -8.98
N GLY A 6 3.96 7.33 -8.97
CA GLY A 6 3.57 8.10 -10.14
C GLY A 6 4.02 9.55 -10.11
N ASP A 7 3.86 10.22 -11.25
CA ASP A 7 4.22 11.63 -11.43
C ASP A 7 3.18 12.56 -10.78
N ASN A 8 3.65 13.52 -10.00
CA ASN A 8 2.82 14.55 -9.36
C ASN A 8 2.74 15.81 -10.24
N LYS A 9 1.86 15.80 -11.25
CA LYS A 9 1.65 16.97 -12.15
C LYS A 9 0.48 17.86 -11.72
N GLY A 10 0.24 17.98 -10.41
CA GLY A 10 -0.93 18.69 -9.86
C GLY A 10 -2.26 17.94 -10.03
N GLN A 11 -2.19 16.62 -10.23
CA GLN A 11 -3.36 15.75 -10.38
C GLN A 11 -3.76 15.16 -9.02
N GLY A 12 -5.05 15.12 -8.71
CA GLY A 12 -5.54 14.45 -7.51
C GLY A 12 -5.49 12.93 -7.67
N VAL A 13 -4.77 12.24 -6.77
CA VAL A 13 -4.63 10.77 -6.80
C VAL A 13 -5.41 10.16 -5.65
N ARG A 14 -6.23 9.13 -5.94
CA ARG A 14 -6.84 8.25 -4.93
C ARG A 14 -6.27 6.86 -5.05
N ILE A 15 -5.69 6.35 -3.96
CA ILE A 15 -5.08 5.04 -3.87
C ILE A 15 -5.93 4.18 -2.94
N GLY A 16 -6.23 2.96 -3.35
CA GLY A 16 -6.86 1.95 -2.52
C GLY A 16 -6.35 0.56 -2.86
N CYS A 17 -6.27 -0.30 -1.86
CA CYS A 17 -5.93 -1.71 -2.01
C CYS A 17 -7.05 -2.56 -1.40
N ARG A 18 -7.31 -3.74 -1.98
CA ARG A 18 -8.19 -4.75 -1.39
C ARG A 18 -7.41 -6.06 -1.31
N CYS A 19 -7.28 -6.60 -0.11
CA CYS A 19 -6.65 -7.88 0.13
C CYS A 19 -7.63 -8.82 0.83
N PHE A 20 -7.42 -10.12 0.68
CA PHE A 20 -8.09 -11.10 1.53
C PHE A 20 -7.43 -11.02 2.91
N TRP A 21 -8.21 -10.64 3.91
CA TRP A 21 -7.75 -10.32 5.26
C TRP A 21 -8.38 -11.28 6.26
N ASP A 22 -7.55 -11.94 7.05
CA ASP A 22 -7.93 -12.51 8.34
C ASP A 22 -7.81 -11.42 9.40
N SER A 23 -8.94 -10.97 9.98
CA SER A 23 -8.95 -9.85 10.93
C SER A 23 -8.22 -10.14 12.23
N ASP A 24 -7.96 -11.42 12.53
CA ASP A 24 -7.28 -11.85 13.75
C ASP A 24 -5.76 -11.96 13.58
N THR A 25 -5.28 -12.09 12.34
CA THR A 25 -3.87 -12.43 12.05
C THR A 25 -3.18 -11.44 11.12
N ASP A 26 -3.93 -10.69 10.30
CA ASP A 26 -3.38 -9.80 9.29
C ASP A 26 -3.43 -8.33 9.75
N ASP A 27 -2.35 -7.60 9.45
CA ASP A 27 -2.26 -6.17 9.70
C ASP A 27 -1.70 -5.45 8.45
N SER A 28 -1.94 -4.15 8.32
CA SER A 28 -1.43 -3.37 7.20
C SER A 28 -0.94 -2.02 7.67
N THR A 29 0.20 -1.62 7.12
CA THR A 29 0.80 -0.31 7.35
C THR A 29 1.16 0.30 6.00
N TRP A 30 0.94 1.60 5.88
CA TRP A 30 1.28 2.34 4.69
C TRP A 30 1.93 3.66 5.06
N VAL A 31 2.82 4.12 4.20
CA VAL A 31 3.46 5.43 4.32
C VAL A 31 3.25 6.17 3.01
N SER A 32 2.84 7.43 3.08
CA SER A 32 2.73 8.30 1.91
C SER A 32 3.90 9.25 1.85
N TYR A 33 4.63 9.21 0.74
CA TYR A 33 5.68 10.17 0.41
C TYR A 33 5.26 10.97 -0.83
N ASN A 34 5.32 12.30 -0.74
CA ASN A 34 4.98 13.18 -1.85
C ASN A 34 6.07 14.23 -2.01
N ASN A 35 6.49 14.44 -3.25
CA ASN A 35 7.36 15.52 -3.67
C ASN A 35 6.70 16.25 -4.86
N GLU A 36 7.25 17.39 -5.25
CA GLU A 36 6.74 18.23 -6.34
C GLU A 36 6.60 17.48 -7.67
N ASN A 37 7.45 16.47 -7.92
CA ASN A 37 7.45 15.72 -9.16
C ASN A 37 6.88 14.30 -9.04
N ILE A 38 6.88 13.70 -7.85
CA ILE A 38 6.60 12.26 -7.68
C ILE A 38 5.77 12.04 -6.42
N TYR A 39 4.79 11.14 -6.50
CA TYR A 39 4.14 10.53 -5.34
C TYR A 39 4.52 9.05 -5.24
N LEU A 40 4.76 8.60 -4.02
CA LEU A 40 5.17 7.24 -3.69
C LEU A 40 4.40 6.78 -2.45
N VAL A 41 3.70 5.64 -2.57
CA VAL A 41 2.96 5.04 -1.46
C VAL A 41 3.34 3.57 -1.36
N PRO A 42 4.33 3.22 -0.50
CA PRO A 42 4.56 1.84 -0.09
C PRO A 42 3.41 1.35 0.80
N ILE A 43 2.90 0.18 0.45
CA ILE A 43 1.88 -0.55 1.22
C ILE A 43 2.51 -1.86 1.68
N HIS A 44 2.62 -2.00 2.99
CA HIS A 44 3.02 -3.23 3.65
C HIS A 44 1.79 -3.92 4.20
N ILE A 45 1.64 -5.19 3.83
CA ILE A 45 0.57 -6.04 4.30
C ILE A 45 1.26 -7.21 4.97
N LEU A 46 1.05 -7.33 6.28
CA LEU A 46 1.42 -8.47 7.08
C LEU A 46 0.28 -9.47 6.94
N CYS A 47 0.52 -10.54 6.20
CA CYS A 47 -0.33 -11.71 6.30
C CYS A 47 0.27 -12.59 7.39
N GLY A 48 -0.36 -12.67 8.55
CA GLY A 48 0.20 -13.36 9.72
C GLY A 48 0.09 -14.89 9.64
N ARG A 49 -0.37 -15.42 8.51
CA ARG A 49 -0.40 -16.85 8.24
C ARG A 49 0.58 -17.16 7.10
N LEU A 50 1.70 -17.80 7.44
CA LEU A 50 2.30 -18.77 6.51
C LEU A 50 1.16 -19.73 6.15
N ILE A 51 0.64 -19.64 4.94
CA ILE A 51 -0.29 -20.63 4.43
C ILE A 51 0.58 -21.71 3.77
N PRO A 52 0.87 -22.85 4.41
CA PRO A 52 1.23 -24.03 3.66
C PRO A 52 -0.05 -24.49 2.97
N PHE A 53 -0.18 -24.18 1.68
CA PHE A 53 -0.93 -25.05 0.78
C PHE A 53 0.07 -25.89 0.00
#